data_AF-A0A0G0Y728-F1
#
_entry.id   AF-A0A0G0Y728-F1
#
_cell.length_a   1.000
_cell.length_b   1.000
_cell.length_c   1.000
_cell.angle_alpha   90.00
_cell.angle_beta   90.00
_cell.angle_gamma   90.00
#
_symmetry.space_group_name_H-M   'P 1'
#
loop_
_entity.id
_entity.type
_entity.pdbx_description
1 polymer ?
#
loop_
_entity_poly.entity_id
_entity_poly.type
_entity_poly.pdbx_seq_one_letter_code
_entity_poly.pdbx_strand_id
1 'polypeptide(L)'
;MLNAQYSMLKKRFGYTLIEILVVITIGVILGTVGMVKYRDASRRQAVDAAAEKLVSALRKAQVNAASGVKNSCGSSPLEGWQVKVNANNYVIQVKCVDSTYDNRTENIEGASVTSFPSSNPILFKVLNQGTNITETTTITMTGYGTVKNIVVTSTGEIL
;
A
#
# COMPACT_ATOMS: atom_id res chain seq x y z
N MET A 1 -84.19 -5.26 5.45
CA MET A 1 -83.04 -5.98 6.03
C MET A 1 -81.84 -5.06 5.99
N LEU A 2 -81.15 -4.94 7.13
CA LEU A 2 -80.01 -4.05 7.39
C LEU A 2 -78.80 -4.38 6.52
N ASN A 3 -77.99 -3.36 6.18
CA ASN A 3 -76.53 -3.50 6.20
C ASN A 3 -75.86 -2.11 6.25
N ALA A 4 -75.54 -1.67 7.47
CA ALA A 4 -74.67 -0.54 7.71
C ALA A 4 -73.21 -0.98 7.56
N GLN A 5 -72.56 -0.58 6.47
CA GLN A 5 -71.11 -0.76 6.32
C GLN A 5 -70.37 0.39 7.03
N TYR A 6 -69.85 0.11 8.22
CA TYR A 6 -68.93 1.03 8.90
C TYR A 6 -67.53 0.91 8.28
N SER A 7 -67.18 1.89 7.44
CA SER A 7 -65.82 2.07 6.92
C SER A 7 -64.88 2.44 8.07
N MET A 8 -64.01 1.51 8.46
CA MET A 8 -62.91 1.73 9.41
C MET A 8 -61.91 2.75 8.84
N LEU A 9 -62.09 4.04 9.19
CA LEU A 9 -61.11 5.10 8.95
C LEU A 9 -59.82 4.78 9.70
N LYS A 10 -58.86 4.18 8.99
CA LYS A 10 -57.54 3.83 9.51
C LYS A 10 -56.77 5.12 9.79
N LYS A 11 -56.66 5.54 11.06
CA LYS A 11 -55.81 6.68 11.47
C LYS A 11 -54.38 6.42 11.00
N ARG A 12 -53.89 7.24 10.07
CA ARG A 12 -52.48 7.29 9.71
C ARG A 12 -51.77 8.16 10.75
N PHE A 13 -51.09 7.53 11.70
CA PHE A 13 -50.20 8.23 12.62
C PHE A 13 -48.93 8.60 11.86
N GLY A 14 -48.63 9.91 11.79
CA GLY A 14 -47.35 10.42 11.28
C GLY A 14 -46.32 10.53 12.40
N TYR A 15 -45.05 10.67 12.02
CA TYR A 15 -43.96 10.94 12.96
C TYR A 15 -44.17 12.27 13.69
N THR A 16 -43.84 12.30 14.97
CA THR A 16 -43.90 13.53 15.76
C THR A 16 -42.72 14.45 15.42
N LEU A 17 -42.88 15.77 15.58
CA LEU A 17 -41.78 16.71 15.34
C LEU A 17 -40.58 16.41 16.25
N ILE A 18 -40.84 15.99 17.50
CA ILE A 18 -39.77 15.63 18.44
C ILE A 18 -39.01 14.38 17.98
N GLU A 19 -39.68 13.39 17.40
CA GLU A 19 -39.05 12.17 16.91
C GLU A 19 -38.15 12.43 15.71
N ILE A 20 -38.59 13.28 14.77
CA ILE A 20 -37.74 13.70 13.64
C ILE A 20 -36.52 14.49 14.13
N LEU A 21 -36.68 15.35 15.13
CA LEU A 21 -35.56 16.10 15.72
C LEU A 21 -34.54 15.17 16.39
N VAL A 22 -35.01 14.17 17.14
CA VAL A 22 -34.13 13.18 17.80
C VAL A 22 -33.39 12.34 16.75
N VAL A 23 -34.05 11.89 15.67
CA VAL A 23 -33.38 11.12 14.62
C VAL A 23 -32.32 11.94 13.88
N ILE A 24 -32.61 13.20 13.54
CA ILE A 24 -31.64 14.08 12.86
C ILE A 24 -30.44 14.35 13.76
N THR A 25 -30.67 14.64 15.05
CA THR A 25 -29.58 14.89 16.01
C THR A 25 -28.69 13.65 16.18
N ILE A 26 -29.27 12.46 16.32
CA ILE A 26 -28.50 11.19 16.36
C ILE A 26 -27.73 10.99 15.05
N GLY A 27 -28.36 11.24 13.90
CA GLY A 27 -27.74 11.11 12.58
C GLY A 27 -26.51 12.01 12.40
N VAL A 28 -26.56 13.25 12.86
CA VAL A 28 -25.42 14.19 12.83
C VAL A 28 -24.28 13.70 13.73
N ILE A 29 -24.59 13.20 14.93
CA ILE A 29 -23.57 12.66 15.85
C ILE A 29 -22.87 11.45 15.22
N LEU A 30 -23.64 10.51 14.68
CA LEU A 30 -23.07 9.33 14.01
C LEU A 30 -22.27 9.70 12.75
N GLY A 31 -22.77 10.65 11.95
CA GLY A 31 -22.10 11.11 10.74
C GLY A 31 -20.73 11.74 11.03
N THR A 32 -20.65 12.60 12.05
CA THR A 32 -19.39 13.25 12.43
C THR A 32 -18.35 12.25 12.95
N VAL A 33 -18.74 11.34 13.85
CA VAL A 33 -17.85 10.29 14.37
C VAL A 33 -17.42 9.33 13.26
N GLY A 34 -18.35 8.92 12.40
CA GLY A 34 -18.09 8.03 11.28
C GLY A 34 -17.07 8.61 10.30
N MET A 35 -17.17 9.91 9.99
CA MET A 35 -16.25 10.58 9.07
C MET A 35 -14.80 10.62 9.61
N VAL A 36 -14.62 10.86 10.92
CA VAL A 36 -13.28 10.84 11.53
C VAL A 36 -12.66 9.45 11.42
N LYS A 37 -13.41 8.41 11.79
CA LYS A 37 -12.94 7.02 11.71
C LYS A 37 -12.63 6.59 10.28
N TYR A 38 -13.46 6.99 9.32
CA TYR A 38 -13.22 6.72 7.90
C TYR A 38 -11.92 7.36 7.41
N ARG A 39 -11.64 8.61 7.79
CA ARG A 39 -10.40 9.30 7.40
C ARG A 39 -9.17 8.61 7.98
N ASP A 40 -9.22 8.17 9.22
CA ASP A 40 -8.11 7.44 9.85
C ASP A 40 -7.87 6.09 9.19
N ALA A 41 -8.93 5.35 8.87
CA ALA A 41 -8.84 4.09 8.14
C ALA A 41 -8.27 4.29 6.73
N SER A 42 -8.76 5.29 6.00
CA SER A 42 -8.27 5.64 4.66
C SER A 42 -6.79 6.02 4.67
N ARG A 43 -6.34 6.79 5.67
CA ARG A 43 -4.92 7.14 5.84
C ARG A 43 -4.04 5.93 6.11
N ARG A 44 -4.48 5.00 6.97
CA ARG A 44 -3.75 3.74 7.23
C ARG A 44 -3.67 2.91 5.94
N GLN A 45 -4.78 2.76 5.22
CA GLN A 45 -4.81 2.03 3.96
C GLN A 45 -3.84 2.63 2.91
N ALA A 46 -3.66 3.95 2.89
CA ALA A 46 -2.71 4.60 1.99
C ALA A 46 -1.25 4.17 2.30
N VAL A 47 -0.88 4.12 3.58
CA VAL A 47 0.47 3.66 4.00
C VAL A 47 0.65 2.17 3.71
N ASP A 48 -0.37 1.36 3.97
CA ASP A 48 -0.35 -0.08 3.70
C ASP A 48 -0.17 -0.35 2.19
N ALA A 49 -0.95 0.34 1.34
CA ALA A 49 -0.84 0.24 -0.11
C ALA A 49 0.54 0.72 -0.61
N ALA A 50 1.12 1.76 -0.01
CA ALA A 50 2.45 2.24 -0.36
C ALA A 50 3.53 1.20 -0.03
N ALA A 51 3.44 0.57 1.15
CA ALA A 51 4.35 -0.50 1.55
C ALA A 51 4.21 -1.74 0.65
N GLU A 52 2.99 -2.16 0.35
CA GLU A 52 2.72 -3.29 -0.55
C GLU A 52 3.25 -3.05 -1.97
N LYS A 53 3.15 -1.81 -2.49
CA LYS A 53 3.75 -1.44 -3.78
C LYS A 53 5.27 -1.60 -3.77
N LEU A 54 5.95 -1.16 -2.71
CA LEU A 54 7.40 -1.33 -2.57
C LEU A 54 7.79 -2.81 -2.43
N VAL A 55 7.06 -3.59 -1.63
CA VAL A 55 7.25 -5.05 -1.52
C VAL A 55 7.07 -5.72 -2.89
N SER A 56 6.05 -5.33 -3.65
CA SER A 56 5.81 -5.84 -5.01
C SER A 56 6.96 -5.48 -5.96
N ALA A 57 7.52 -4.27 -5.85
CA ALA A 57 8.68 -3.86 -6.63
C ALA A 57 9.94 -4.68 -6.30
N LEU A 58 10.21 -4.93 -5.01
CA LEU A 58 11.31 -5.78 -4.55
C LEU A 58 11.14 -7.22 -5.06
N ARG A 59 9.94 -7.80 -4.92
CA ARG A 59 9.61 -9.14 -5.43
C ARG A 59 9.75 -9.22 -6.95
N LYS A 60 9.34 -8.17 -7.67
CA LYS A 60 9.51 -8.11 -9.12
C LYS A 60 10.99 -8.11 -9.51
N ALA A 61 11.83 -7.33 -8.83
CA ALA A 61 13.27 -7.36 -9.05
C ALA A 61 13.86 -8.76 -8.76
N GLN A 62 13.47 -9.38 -7.64
CA GLN A 62 13.87 -10.75 -7.29
C GLN A 62 13.50 -11.76 -8.38
N VAL A 63 12.24 -11.77 -8.83
CA VAL A 63 11.75 -12.69 -9.89
C VAL A 63 12.48 -12.44 -11.20
N ASN A 64 12.69 -11.19 -11.58
CA ASN A 64 13.42 -10.85 -12.81
C ASN A 64 14.90 -11.29 -12.76
N ALA A 65 15.55 -11.16 -11.59
CA ALA A 65 16.90 -11.66 -11.38
C ALA A 65 16.96 -13.19 -11.45
N ALA A 66 16.04 -13.89 -10.79
CA ALA A 66 15.97 -15.35 -10.80
C ALA A 66 15.71 -15.93 -12.20
N SER A 67 14.86 -15.26 -12.99
CA SER A 67 14.54 -15.63 -14.37
C SER A 67 15.57 -15.15 -15.40
N GLY A 68 16.57 -14.36 -14.99
CA GLY A 68 17.65 -13.92 -15.86
C GLY A 68 17.23 -12.91 -16.94
N VAL A 69 16.19 -12.11 -16.70
CA VAL A 69 15.66 -11.15 -17.68
C VAL A 69 16.66 -10.03 -17.96
N LYS A 70 17.10 -9.87 -19.21
CA LYS A 70 18.18 -8.96 -19.64
C LYS A 70 17.71 -7.73 -20.44
N ASN A 71 16.54 -7.18 -20.16
CA ASN A 71 15.87 -6.15 -21.00
C ASN A 71 16.79 -5.08 -21.62
N SER A 72 17.83 -4.61 -20.90
CA SER A 72 18.72 -3.55 -21.37
C SER A 72 20.21 -3.91 -21.36
N CYS A 73 20.60 -5.15 -21.04
CA CYS A 73 22.03 -5.51 -20.91
C CYS A 73 22.75 -5.77 -22.23
N GLY A 74 22.04 -5.84 -23.37
CA GLY A 74 22.64 -6.18 -24.66
C GLY A 74 23.45 -7.48 -24.58
N SER A 75 24.73 -7.41 -24.95
CA SER A 75 25.68 -8.54 -24.84
C SER A 75 26.33 -8.70 -23.46
N SER A 76 26.19 -7.72 -22.57
CA SER A 76 26.79 -7.76 -21.22
C SER A 76 26.09 -8.82 -20.36
N PRO A 77 26.84 -9.60 -19.53
CA PRO A 77 26.22 -10.52 -18.59
C PRO A 77 25.33 -9.78 -17.59
N LEU A 78 24.21 -10.41 -17.24
CA LEU A 78 23.32 -9.91 -16.21
C LEU A 78 23.89 -10.27 -14.84
N GLU A 79 24.09 -9.26 -14.00
CA GLU A 79 24.53 -9.44 -12.62
C GLU A 79 23.30 -9.61 -11.70
N GLY A 80 22.23 -8.84 -11.97
CA GLY A 80 20.98 -8.95 -11.25
C GLY A 80 20.00 -7.81 -11.52
N TRP A 81 19.02 -7.67 -10.63
CA TRP A 81 18.06 -6.59 -10.62
C TRP A 81 18.08 -5.90 -9.28
N GLN A 82 18.02 -4.58 -9.29
CA GLN A 82 18.14 -3.80 -8.07
C GLN A 82 17.01 -2.79 -7.91
N VAL A 83 16.66 -2.51 -6.65
CA VAL A 83 15.70 -1.47 -6.30
C VAL A 83 16.42 -0.40 -5.52
N LYS A 84 16.49 0.80 -6.09
CA LYS A 84 16.98 2.00 -5.43
C LYS A 84 15.81 2.69 -4.74
N VAL A 85 15.87 2.80 -3.41
CA VAL A 85 14.79 3.40 -2.62
C VAL A 85 15.20 4.82 -2.23
N ASN A 86 14.33 5.80 -2.49
CA ASN A 86 14.47 7.18 -2.03
C ASN A 86 13.29 7.53 -1.11
N ALA A 87 13.30 8.73 -0.53
CA ALA A 87 12.28 9.14 0.43
C ALA A 87 10.84 9.05 -0.12
N ASN A 88 10.63 9.49 -1.37
CA ASN A 88 9.30 9.63 -1.96
C ASN A 88 9.12 8.86 -3.28
N ASN A 89 10.11 8.07 -3.69
CA ASN A 89 10.04 7.24 -4.89
C ASN A 89 11.00 6.06 -4.77
N TYR A 90 10.84 5.10 -5.65
CA TYR A 90 11.83 4.04 -5.86
C TYR A 90 12.03 3.80 -7.36
N VAL A 91 13.22 3.29 -7.70
CA VAL A 91 13.60 2.99 -9.07
C VAL A 91 13.98 1.51 -9.15
N ILE A 92 13.31 0.78 -10.02
CA ILE A 92 13.69 -0.59 -10.40
C ILE A 92 14.69 -0.47 -11.54
N GLN A 93 15.86 -1.06 -11.37
CA GLN A 93 16.97 -1.00 -12.31
C GLN A 93 17.45 -2.40 -12.65
N VAL A 94 17.89 -2.59 -13.89
CA VAL A 94 18.63 -3.79 -14.30
C VAL A 94 20.12 -3.52 -14.12
N LYS A 95 20.83 -4.44 -13.44
CA LYS A 95 22.26 -4.36 -13.20
C LYS A 95 22.97 -5.39 -14.05
N CYS A 96 23.73 -4.89 -15.02
CA CYS A 96 24.67 -5.66 -15.82
C CYS A 96 26.07 -5.48 -15.22
N VAL A 97 27.03 -6.31 -15.61
CA VAL A 97 28.39 -6.29 -15.03
C VAL A 97 29.02 -4.89 -15.09
N ASP A 98 28.90 -4.21 -16.23
CA ASP A 98 29.54 -2.93 -16.54
C ASP A 98 28.60 -1.72 -16.47
N SER A 99 27.29 -1.94 -16.34
CA SER A 99 26.27 -0.92 -16.57
C SER A 99 25.03 -1.13 -15.73
N THR A 100 24.28 -0.06 -15.51
CA THR A 100 23.00 -0.07 -14.80
C THR A 100 22.02 0.76 -15.59
N TYR A 101 20.82 0.23 -15.82
CA TYR A 101 19.78 0.94 -16.56
C TYR A 101 18.51 1.04 -15.74
N ASP A 102 17.93 2.24 -15.74
CA ASP A 102 16.61 2.47 -15.14
C ASP A 102 15.55 1.77 -15.98
N ASN A 103 14.78 0.89 -15.34
CA ASN A 103 13.65 0.22 -15.98
C ASN A 103 12.35 0.96 -15.70
N ARG A 104 12.13 1.33 -14.43
CA ARG A 104 10.88 1.93 -13.98
C ARG A 104 11.07 2.75 -12.71
N THR A 105 10.53 3.96 -12.70
CA THR A 105 10.48 4.84 -11.53
C THR A 105 9.03 4.97 -11.08
N GLU A 106 8.81 4.84 -9.78
CA GLU A 106 7.47 4.91 -9.18
C GLU A 106 7.50 5.83 -7.96
N ASN A 107 6.48 6.68 -7.85
CA ASN A 107 6.31 7.56 -6.70
C ASN A 107 5.61 6.82 -5.55
N ILE A 108 6.01 7.15 -4.34
CA ILE A 108 5.38 6.68 -3.10
C ILE A 108 4.36 7.74 -2.69
N GLU A 109 3.08 7.36 -2.69
CA GLU A 109 1.97 8.23 -2.31
C GLU A 109 1.43 7.82 -0.94
N GLY A 110 1.08 8.80 -0.10
CA GLY A 110 0.49 8.54 1.23
C GLY A 110 1.47 8.07 2.30
N ALA A 111 2.76 7.90 1.97
CA ALA A 111 3.84 7.60 2.89
C ALA A 111 5.18 8.10 2.34
N SER A 112 6.21 8.08 3.18
CA SER A 112 7.61 8.32 2.83
C SER A 112 8.52 7.32 3.52
N VAL A 113 9.63 6.97 2.89
CA VAL A 113 10.67 6.14 3.49
C VAL A 113 11.51 7.02 4.43
N THR A 114 11.62 6.60 5.69
CA THR A 114 12.35 7.32 6.74
C THR A 114 13.55 6.54 7.29
N SER A 115 13.61 5.24 7.05
CA SER A 115 14.79 4.42 7.31
C SER A 115 15.14 3.66 6.04
N PHE A 116 16.42 3.76 5.65
CA PHE A 116 16.94 3.21 4.41
C PHE A 116 17.70 1.91 4.67
N PRO A 117 17.77 1.01 3.69
CA PRO A 117 18.52 -0.21 3.84
C PRO A 117 20.02 0.07 3.97
N SER A 118 20.74 -0.83 4.65
CA SER A 118 22.20 -0.72 4.86
C SER A 118 22.99 -0.72 3.54
N SER A 119 22.43 -1.33 2.50
CA SER A 119 22.86 -1.14 1.11
C SER A 119 21.70 -0.64 0.27
N ASN A 120 21.90 0.50 -0.39
CA ASN A 120 20.94 1.10 -1.31
C ASN A 120 21.69 1.48 -2.60
N PRO A 121 21.41 0.84 -3.75
CA PRO A 121 20.28 -0.03 -4.04
C PRO A 121 20.40 -1.45 -3.47
N ILE A 122 19.24 -2.09 -3.24
CA ILE A 122 19.17 -3.52 -2.91
C ILE A 122 19.24 -4.29 -4.22
N LEU A 123 20.32 -5.02 -4.46
CA LEU A 123 20.56 -5.87 -5.62
C LEU A 123 20.19 -7.31 -5.30
N PHE A 124 19.26 -7.87 -6.06
CA PHE A 124 18.98 -9.30 -6.13
C PHE A 124 19.82 -9.92 -7.23
N LYS A 125 20.67 -10.89 -6.88
CA LYS A 125 21.59 -11.54 -7.80
C LYS A 125 20.90 -12.64 -8.59
N VAL A 126 21.36 -12.88 -9.81
CA VAL A 126 20.88 -14.00 -10.65
C VAL A 126 21.12 -15.36 -9.99
N LEU A 127 20.38 -16.38 -10.43
CA LEU A 127 20.51 -17.76 -9.97
C LEU A 127 20.30 -17.94 -8.45
N ASN A 128 19.47 -17.09 -7.84
CA ASN A 128 19.16 -17.12 -6.41
C ASN A 128 20.40 -17.00 -5.50
N GLN A 129 21.44 -16.28 -5.93
CA GLN A 129 22.64 -16.02 -5.12
C GLN A 129 22.42 -15.00 -3.98
N GLY A 130 21.17 -14.82 -3.54
CA GLY A 130 20.77 -13.85 -2.53
C GLY A 130 20.87 -12.41 -3.01
N THR A 131 21.30 -11.53 -2.11
CA THR A 131 21.38 -10.08 -2.36
C THR A 131 22.78 -9.51 -2.13
N ASN A 132 22.95 -8.20 -2.28
CA ASN A 132 24.17 -7.47 -1.92
C ASN A 132 24.20 -7.02 -0.44
N ILE A 133 23.13 -7.22 0.32
CA ILE A 133 23.11 -6.84 1.74
C ILE A 133 23.83 -7.91 2.56
N THR A 134 24.68 -7.48 3.49
CA THR A 134 25.47 -8.37 4.34
C THR A 134 24.69 -8.90 5.54
N GLU A 135 23.75 -8.10 6.03
CA GLU A 135 22.86 -8.42 7.14
C GLU A 135 21.43 -8.01 6.79
N THR A 136 20.47 -8.62 7.50
CA THR A 136 19.06 -8.27 7.37
C THR A 136 18.85 -6.78 7.59
N THR A 137 18.13 -6.16 6.66
CA THR A 137 17.89 -4.72 6.66
C THR A 137 16.40 -4.41 6.69
N THR A 138 16.05 -3.29 7.31
CA THR A 138 14.66 -2.85 7.47
C THR A 138 14.47 -1.50 6.79
N ILE A 139 13.51 -1.45 5.88
CA ILE A 139 13.02 -0.23 5.27
C ILE A 139 11.80 0.22 6.07
N THR A 140 11.86 1.41 6.64
CA THR A 140 10.73 1.96 7.41
C THR A 140 10.02 3.01 6.58
N MET A 141 8.71 2.82 6.40
CA MET A 141 7.81 3.76 5.77
C MET A 141 6.90 4.38 6.82
N THR A 142 6.73 5.70 6.75
CA THR A 142 5.85 6.45 7.65
C THR A 142 4.90 7.36 6.88
N GLY A 143 3.68 7.47 7.36
CA GLY A 143 2.66 8.36 6.79
C GLY A 143 1.49 8.48 7.75
N TYR A 144 0.97 9.68 7.95
CA TYR A 144 -0.21 9.93 8.79
C TYR A 144 -0.12 9.34 10.22
N GLY A 145 1.08 9.29 10.82
CA GLY A 145 1.30 8.69 12.15
C GLY A 145 1.29 7.15 12.18
N THR A 146 1.23 6.50 11.03
CA THR A 146 1.35 5.05 10.85
C THR A 146 2.75 4.69 10.37
N VAL A 147 3.28 3.58 10.87
CA VAL A 147 4.60 3.06 10.53
C VAL A 147 4.45 1.66 9.94
N LYS A 148 5.17 1.38 8.85
CA LYS A 148 5.31 0.05 8.27
C LYS A 148 6.79 -0.26 8.08
N ASN A 149 7.15 -1.49 8.43
CA ASN A 149 8.49 -2.00 8.26
C ASN A 149 8.45 -3.08 7.19
N ILE A 150 9.38 -3.00 6.25
CA ILE A 150 9.64 -4.02 5.24
C ILE A 150 11.04 -4.55 5.52
N VAL A 151 11.16 -5.84 5.73
CA VAL A 151 12.44 -6.47 6.07
C VAL A 151 12.94 -7.25 4.87
N VAL A 152 14.22 -7.08 4.54
CA VAL A 152 14.89 -7.83 3.47
C VAL A 152 16.11 -8.53 4.05
N THR A 153 16.24 -9.83 3.79
CA THR A 153 17.37 -10.64 4.27
C THR A 153 18.47 -10.76 3.21
N SER A 154 19.68 -11.14 3.65
CA SER A 154 20.81 -11.39 2.74
C SER A 154 20.57 -12.54 1.76
N THR A 155 19.65 -13.46 2.09
CA THR A 155 19.20 -14.54 1.20
C THR A 155 18.15 -14.08 0.18
N GLY A 156 17.64 -12.84 0.31
CA GLY A 156 16.63 -12.27 -0.59
C GLY A 156 15.19 -12.54 -0.16
N GLU A 157 14.95 -13.02 1.06
CA GLU A 157 13.61 -13.09 1.63
C GLU A 157 13.08 -11.69 1.94
N ILE A 158 11.78 -11.46 1.70
CA ILE A 158 11.11 -10.18 1.90
C ILE A 158 9.91 -10.40 2.84
N LEU A 159 9.96 -9.79 4.02
CA LEU A 159 9.00 -9.93 5.12
C LEU A 159 8.29 -8.60 5.44
#